data_AF-A0A819DPT7-F1
#
_entry.id   AF-A0A819DPT7-F1
#
_cell.length_a   1.000
_cell.length_b   1.000
_cell.length_c   1.000
_cell.angle_alpha   90.00
_cell.angle_beta   90.00
_cell.angle_gamma   90.00
#
_symmetry.space_group_name_H-M   'P 1'
#
loop_
_entity.id
_entity.type
_entity.pdbx_description
1 polymer ?
#
loop_
_entity_poly.entity_id
_entity_poly.type
_entity_poly.pdbx_seq_one_letter_code
_entity_poly.pdbx_strand_id
1 'polypeptide(L)'
;MRILQTGYHFLSADMDSIWLSDPFKFISHYKSITIQGQTHKTTKLSGGFVLVHATSEGRKFWREIILCQQQNLARIRTEKNSKRVISDLTEQECINNRLHTIKVKLLDPYLFPDGRSFFEQQLPQRRGIVPAVIHGNWIIGLDAKVKRFQAWDLLASTNNSCKLVENGIPYHEHSQKTSIQLRIRVLTYNRLQSLERLLQSLQTTDYLGDSVALDISIDRPSPQATKEEKKAWEKVVAYLGHGNRNASKFR
;
A
#
# COMPACT_ATOMS: atom_id res chain seq x y z
N MET A 1 10.68 1.19 -28.27
CA MET A 1 11.77 2.17 -27.98
C MET A 1 11.61 3.51 -28.67
N ARG A 2 11.11 3.58 -29.93
CA ARG A 2 10.96 4.85 -30.66
C ARG A 2 10.21 5.93 -29.86
N ILE A 3 9.11 5.59 -29.18
CA ILE A 3 8.33 6.51 -28.32
C ILE A 3 9.19 7.22 -27.26
N LEU A 4 9.95 6.46 -26.46
CA LEU A 4 10.82 7.05 -25.43
C LEU A 4 12.01 7.81 -26.02
N GLN A 5 12.46 7.44 -27.24
CA GLN A 5 13.56 8.12 -27.94
C GLN A 5 13.13 9.48 -28.50
N THR A 6 11.87 9.63 -28.89
CA THR A 6 11.29 10.90 -29.35
C THR A 6 10.84 11.81 -28.20
N GLY A 7 11.09 11.43 -26.95
CA GLY A 7 10.81 12.25 -25.77
C GLY A 7 9.45 12.00 -25.11
N TYR A 8 8.62 11.10 -25.64
CA TYR A 8 7.32 10.79 -25.06
C TYR A 8 7.44 9.79 -23.91
N HIS A 9 6.69 10.05 -22.84
CA HIS A 9 6.47 9.09 -21.76
C HIS A 9 5.43 8.06 -22.24
N PHE A 10 5.46 6.85 -21.69
CA PHE A 10 4.36 5.91 -21.93
C PHE A 10 3.94 5.26 -20.62
N LEU A 11 2.64 4.98 -20.53
CA LEU A 11 1.99 4.32 -19.42
C LEU A 11 1.57 2.93 -19.87
N SER A 12 2.00 1.91 -19.14
CA SER A 12 1.45 0.56 -19.20
C SER A 12 0.47 0.37 -18.06
N ALA A 13 -0.72 -0.14 -18.35
CA ALA A 13 -1.72 -0.46 -17.34
C ALA A 13 -2.43 -1.78 -17.69
N ASP A 14 -2.76 -2.58 -16.68
CA ASP A 14 -3.51 -3.82 -16.88
C ASP A 14 -4.94 -3.51 -17.35
N MET A 15 -5.51 -4.43 -18.14
CA MET A 15 -6.88 -4.31 -18.66
C MET A 15 -7.96 -4.27 -17.59
N ASP A 16 -7.64 -4.71 -16.37
CA ASP A 16 -8.55 -4.66 -15.21
C ASP A 16 -8.30 -3.45 -14.31
N SER A 17 -7.64 -2.41 -14.82
CA SER A 17 -7.51 -1.12 -14.16
C SER A 17 -8.78 -0.28 -14.34
N ILE A 18 -9.29 0.30 -13.25
CA ILE A 18 -10.49 1.15 -13.24
C ILE A 18 -10.05 2.59 -13.01
N TRP A 19 -10.40 3.49 -13.93
CA TRP A 19 -9.93 4.87 -13.93
C TRP A 19 -11.06 5.79 -13.51
N LEU A 20 -10.87 6.49 -12.40
CA LEU A 20 -11.89 7.31 -11.76
C LEU A 20 -11.60 8.81 -11.87
N SER A 21 -10.33 9.17 -12.05
CA SER A 21 -9.91 10.53 -12.36
C SER A 21 -8.59 10.51 -13.14
N ASP A 22 -8.15 11.70 -13.58
CA ASP A 22 -6.88 11.88 -14.27
C ASP A 22 -5.68 11.49 -13.36
N PRO A 23 -4.97 10.39 -13.65
CA PRO A 23 -3.87 9.93 -12.81
C PRO A 23 -2.60 10.80 -12.96
N PHE A 24 -2.48 11.58 -14.03
CA PHE A 24 -1.25 12.33 -14.32
C PHE A 24 -1.00 13.47 -13.32
N LYS A 25 -2.05 13.92 -12.60
CA LYS A 25 -1.94 14.88 -11.50
C LYS A 25 -1.07 14.39 -10.33
N PHE A 26 -0.91 13.08 -10.20
CA PHE A 26 -0.18 12.44 -9.09
C PHE A 26 1.20 11.93 -9.50
N ILE A 27 1.56 12.12 -10.77
CA ILE A 27 2.80 11.63 -11.35
C ILE A 27 3.87 12.72 -11.27
N SER A 28 5.09 12.33 -10.88
CA SER A 28 6.25 13.23 -10.86
C SER A 28 7.12 13.02 -12.09
N HIS A 29 7.44 14.11 -12.80
CA HIS A 29 8.25 14.09 -14.02
C HIS A 29 9.77 13.94 -13.78
N TYR A 30 10.24 14.02 -12.54
CA TYR A 30 11.69 14.00 -12.21
C TYR A 30 12.25 12.59 -11.92
N LYS A 31 11.49 11.54 -12.22
CA LYS A 31 11.82 10.15 -11.84
C LYS A 31 12.06 9.30 -13.09
N SER A 32 12.74 8.16 -12.93
CA SER A 32 12.97 7.25 -14.06
C SER A 32 11.69 6.50 -14.41
N ILE A 33 10.98 6.02 -13.37
CA ILE A 33 9.65 5.41 -13.49
C ILE A 33 8.74 5.84 -12.34
N THR A 34 7.44 5.73 -12.56
CA THR A 34 6.41 5.81 -11.53
C THR A 34 5.56 4.54 -11.58
N ILE A 35 5.38 3.86 -10.46
CA ILE A 35 4.80 2.51 -10.43
C ILE A 35 3.90 2.33 -9.22
N GLN A 36 2.83 1.55 -9.41
CA GLN A 36 1.94 1.16 -8.33
C GLN A 36 2.56 0.07 -7.45
N GLY A 37 2.52 0.29 -6.14
CA GLY A 37 2.85 -0.73 -5.14
C GLY A 37 1.64 -1.60 -4.80
N GLN A 38 1.87 -2.77 -4.22
CA GLN A 38 0.84 -3.57 -3.54
C GLN A 38 1.07 -3.46 -2.04
N THR A 39 0.11 -2.90 -1.31
CA THR A 39 0.21 -2.77 0.16
C THR A 39 0.33 -4.13 0.84
N HIS A 40 -0.24 -5.17 0.24
CA HIS A 40 -0.22 -6.54 0.72
C HIS A 40 1.02 -7.35 0.28
N LYS A 41 1.90 -6.80 -0.57
CA LYS A 41 3.18 -7.43 -0.97
C LYS A 41 4.33 -6.46 -0.76
N THR A 42 4.97 -6.56 0.40
CA THR A 42 6.11 -5.72 0.77
C THR A 42 7.35 -5.95 -0.09
N THR A 43 7.44 -7.08 -0.80
CA THR A 43 8.62 -7.50 -1.56
C THR A 43 8.49 -7.40 -3.08
N LYS A 44 7.28 -7.19 -3.62
CA LYS A 44 7.04 -7.14 -5.07
C LYS A 44 6.12 -5.98 -5.43
N LEU A 45 6.58 -5.09 -6.31
CA LEU A 45 5.73 -4.05 -6.89
C LEU A 45 4.81 -4.63 -7.95
N SER A 46 3.66 -3.97 -8.15
CA SER A 46 2.65 -4.36 -9.14
C SER A 46 3.08 -3.93 -10.54
N GLY A 47 2.96 -4.82 -11.51
CA GLY A 47 3.14 -4.47 -12.93
C GLY A 47 1.94 -3.76 -13.55
N GLY A 48 0.80 -3.71 -12.86
CA GLY A 48 -0.46 -3.28 -13.48
C GLY A 48 -0.66 -1.79 -13.68
N PHE A 49 0.28 -0.95 -13.20
CA PHE A 49 0.31 0.46 -13.53
C PHE A 49 1.75 0.98 -13.45
N VAL A 50 2.37 1.17 -14.61
CA VAL A 50 3.79 1.52 -14.76
C VAL A 50 3.93 2.65 -15.77
N LEU A 51 4.30 3.83 -15.30
CA LEU A 51 4.70 4.94 -16.15
C LEU A 51 6.22 4.96 -16.28
N VAL A 52 6.70 4.94 -17.53
CA VAL A 52 8.11 5.10 -17.85
C VAL A 52 8.34 6.49 -18.44
N HIS A 53 9.26 7.22 -17.81
CA HIS A 53 9.63 8.57 -18.24
C HIS A 53 10.68 8.52 -19.35
N ALA A 54 10.65 9.51 -20.24
CA ALA A 54 11.56 9.62 -21.39
C ALA A 54 12.95 10.18 -21.00
N THR A 55 13.47 9.74 -19.85
CA THR A 55 14.81 10.07 -19.36
C THR A 55 15.84 9.07 -19.91
N SER A 56 17.14 9.36 -19.77
CA SER A 56 18.19 8.39 -20.10
C SER A 56 18.00 7.07 -19.34
N GLU A 57 17.71 7.18 -18.04
CA GLU A 57 17.52 6.04 -17.15
C GLU A 57 16.22 5.29 -17.45
N GLY A 58 15.11 5.99 -17.71
CA GLY A 58 13.84 5.36 -18.08
C GLY A 58 13.95 4.60 -19.41
N ARG A 59 14.66 5.16 -20.40
CA ARG A 59 14.99 4.48 -21.66
C ARG A 59 15.84 3.23 -21.45
N LYS A 60 16.88 3.34 -20.63
CA LYS A 60 17.77 2.21 -20.33
C LYS A 60 17.00 1.09 -19.63
N PHE A 61 16.26 1.45 -18.57
CA PHE A 61 15.40 0.53 -17.83
C PHE A 61 14.46 -0.24 -18.77
N TRP A 62 13.67 0.46 -19.57
CA TRP A 62 12.68 -0.22 -20.42
C TRP A 62 13.32 -1.10 -21.51
N ARG A 63 14.50 -0.70 -22.01
CA ARG A 63 15.28 -1.56 -22.91
C ARG A 63 15.66 -2.87 -22.22
N GLU A 64 16.11 -2.82 -20.98
CA GLU A 64 16.46 -4.01 -20.19
C GLU A 64 15.23 -4.89 -19.94
N ILE A 65 14.04 -4.31 -19.71
CA ILE A 65 12.79 -5.08 -19.58
C ILE A 65 12.45 -5.80 -20.88
N ILE A 66 12.55 -5.13 -22.03
CA ILE A 66 12.31 -5.75 -23.35
C ILE A 66 13.29 -6.91 -23.58
N LEU A 67 14.57 -6.73 -23.28
CA LEU A 67 15.58 -7.79 -23.42
C LEU A 67 15.28 -8.98 -22.50
N CYS A 68 14.90 -8.72 -21.25
CA CYS A 68 14.47 -9.76 -20.31
C CYS A 68 13.26 -10.54 -20.84
N GLN A 69 12.25 -9.85 -21.37
CA GLN A 69 11.06 -10.49 -21.96
C GLN A 69 11.40 -11.33 -23.21
N GLN A 70 12.32 -10.88 -24.06
CA GLN A 70 12.80 -11.66 -25.20
C GLN A 70 13.53 -12.94 -24.77
N GLN A 71 14.36 -12.85 -23.72
CA GLN A 71 15.02 -14.02 -23.13
C GLN A 71 14.00 -14.99 -22.53
N ASN A 72 13.01 -14.48 -21.80
CA ASN A 72 11.91 -15.26 -21.25
C ASN A 72 11.16 -16.02 -22.36
N LEU A 73 10.82 -15.33 -23.45
CA LEU A 73 10.14 -15.94 -24.59
C LEU A 73 10.98 -17.05 -25.25
N ALA A 74 12.30 -16.84 -25.40
CA ALA A 74 13.20 -17.85 -25.92
C ALA A 74 13.21 -19.11 -25.03
N ARG A 75 13.29 -18.92 -23.70
CA ARG A 75 13.25 -20.01 -22.72
C ARG A 75 11.93 -20.79 -22.74
N ILE A 76 10.80 -20.10 -22.81
CA ILE A 76 9.47 -20.74 -22.91
C ILE A 76 9.38 -21.62 -24.15
N ARG A 77 9.95 -21.16 -25.28
CA ARG A 77 9.96 -21.93 -26.53
C ARG A 77 10.82 -23.19 -26.46
N THR A 78 11.92 -23.16 -25.70
CA THR A 78 12.84 -24.30 -25.54
C THR A 78 12.41 -25.27 -24.44
N GLU A 79 11.77 -24.79 -23.38
CA GLU A 79 11.42 -25.56 -22.17
C GLU A 79 9.94 -25.99 -22.14
N LYS A 80 9.37 -26.42 -23.28
CA LYS A 80 7.93 -26.71 -23.47
C LYS A 80 7.25 -27.64 -22.44
N ASN A 81 8.02 -28.43 -21.67
CA ASN A 81 7.49 -29.39 -20.69
C ASN A 81 7.68 -28.97 -19.22
N SER A 82 8.22 -27.79 -18.95
CA SER A 82 8.45 -27.28 -17.60
C SER A 82 7.22 -26.53 -17.07
N LYS A 83 6.29 -27.24 -16.41
CA LYS A 83 5.10 -26.62 -15.79
C LYS A 83 5.42 -25.58 -14.70
N ARG A 84 6.63 -25.60 -14.13
CA ARG A 84 7.02 -24.71 -13.02
C ARG A 84 7.75 -23.44 -13.43
N VAL A 85 8.35 -23.37 -14.63
CA VAL A 85 9.18 -22.21 -15.02
C VAL A 85 8.34 -21.06 -15.60
N ILE A 86 7.20 -21.33 -16.24
CA ILE A 86 6.47 -20.31 -17.01
C ILE A 86 5.83 -19.22 -16.12
N SER A 87 5.36 -19.57 -14.92
CA SER A 87 4.68 -18.61 -14.02
C SER A 87 5.63 -17.52 -13.49
N ASP A 88 6.93 -17.77 -13.49
CA ASP A 88 7.94 -16.84 -12.98
C ASP A 88 8.51 -15.94 -14.09
N LEU A 89 8.26 -16.27 -15.36
CA LEU A 89 8.76 -15.53 -16.53
C LEU A 89 7.83 -14.38 -16.92
N THR A 90 7.44 -13.55 -15.96
CA THR A 90 6.49 -12.45 -16.16
C THR A 90 7.19 -11.09 -16.38
N GLU A 91 6.48 -10.13 -16.97
CA GLU A 91 6.94 -8.74 -17.04
C GLU A 91 7.23 -8.17 -15.66
N GLN A 92 6.34 -8.44 -14.69
CA GLN A 92 6.49 -8.02 -13.31
C GLN A 92 7.80 -8.51 -12.69
N GLU A 93 8.24 -9.74 -13.00
CA GLU A 93 9.51 -10.26 -12.52
C GLU A 93 10.71 -9.53 -13.15
N CYS A 94 10.68 -9.28 -14.46
CA CYS A 94 11.69 -8.46 -15.13
C CYS A 94 11.79 -7.05 -14.52
N ILE A 95 10.65 -6.43 -14.22
CA ILE A 95 10.57 -5.10 -13.58
C ILE A 95 11.19 -5.17 -12.18
N ASN A 96 10.71 -6.08 -11.33
CA ASN A 96 11.16 -6.18 -9.92
C ASN A 96 12.67 -6.39 -9.81
N ASN A 97 13.26 -7.22 -10.70
CA ASN A 97 14.69 -7.48 -10.76
C ASN A 97 15.55 -6.28 -11.19
N ARG A 98 14.93 -5.18 -11.63
CA ARG A 98 15.62 -3.95 -12.06
C ARG A 98 15.22 -2.71 -11.26
N LEU A 99 14.29 -2.80 -10.32
CA LEU A 99 13.86 -1.63 -9.54
C LEU A 99 14.98 -1.01 -8.71
N HIS A 100 15.92 -1.81 -8.22
CA HIS A 100 17.03 -1.34 -7.40
C HIS A 100 18.11 -0.56 -8.19
N THR A 101 18.09 -0.62 -9.52
CA THR A 101 19.09 0.04 -10.37
C THR A 101 18.65 1.44 -10.82
N ILE A 102 17.44 1.89 -10.46
CA ILE A 102 16.84 3.12 -10.98
C ILE A 102 16.09 3.92 -9.92
N LYS A 103 15.80 5.19 -10.24
CA LYS A 103 14.98 6.07 -9.40
C LYS A 103 13.49 5.79 -9.61
N VAL A 104 12.90 5.11 -8.64
CA VAL A 104 11.48 4.73 -8.64
C VAL A 104 10.67 5.73 -7.78
N LYS A 105 9.48 6.11 -8.27
CA LYS A 105 8.44 6.71 -7.43
C LYS A 105 7.31 5.70 -7.26
N LEU A 106 7.05 5.34 -6.00
CA LEU A 106 5.86 4.59 -5.64
C LEU A 106 4.66 5.53 -5.61
N LEU A 107 3.58 5.09 -6.24
CA LEU A 107 2.28 5.76 -6.17
C LEU A 107 1.66 5.57 -4.78
N ASP A 108 0.89 6.56 -4.35
CA ASP A 108 0.18 6.51 -3.07
C ASP A 108 -0.85 5.36 -3.11
N PRO A 109 -0.78 4.38 -2.19
CA PRO A 109 -1.68 3.23 -2.21
C PRO A 109 -3.14 3.57 -1.92
N TYR A 110 -3.45 4.75 -1.39
CA TYR A 110 -4.84 5.21 -1.22
C TYR A 110 -5.41 5.82 -2.51
N LEU A 111 -4.55 6.41 -3.34
CA LEU A 111 -4.94 6.95 -4.66
C LEU A 111 -4.84 5.90 -5.78
N PHE A 112 -3.94 4.93 -5.61
CA PHE A 112 -3.69 3.83 -6.53
C PHE A 112 -3.79 2.47 -5.81
N PRO A 113 -4.94 2.13 -5.20
CA PRO A 113 -5.13 0.89 -4.47
C PRO A 113 -5.16 -0.32 -5.41
N ASP A 114 -4.75 -1.47 -4.89
CA ASP A 114 -5.11 -2.76 -5.47
C ASP A 114 -6.56 -3.13 -5.14
N GLY A 115 -7.08 -4.15 -5.82
CA GLY A 115 -8.46 -4.57 -5.68
C GLY A 115 -8.81 -5.03 -4.27
N ARG A 116 -7.88 -5.61 -3.51
CA ARG A 116 -8.14 -6.02 -2.12
C ARG A 116 -8.28 -4.80 -1.22
N SER A 117 -7.34 -3.87 -1.34
CA SER A 117 -7.35 -2.61 -0.58
C SER A 117 -8.60 -1.78 -0.83
N PHE A 118 -9.10 -1.74 -2.07
CA PHE A 118 -10.30 -0.98 -2.41
C PHE A 118 -11.61 -1.72 -2.08
N PHE A 119 -11.79 -2.95 -2.59
CA PHE A 119 -13.10 -3.63 -2.54
C PHE A 119 -13.38 -4.34 -1.21
N GLU A 120 -12.35 -4.83 -0.51
CA GLU A 120 -12.55 -5.62 0.71
C GLU A 120 -12.18 -4.83 1.97
N GLN A 121 -11.01 -4.19 1.95
CA GLN A 121 -10.52 -3.44 3.10
C GLN A 121 -11.07 -2.01 3.15
N GLN A 122 -11.53 -1.50 2.00
CA GLN A 122 -12.06 -0.14 1.85
C GLN A 122 -11.10 0.94 2.37
N LEU A 123 -9.78 0.75 2.16
CA LEU A 123 -8.75 1.62 2.74
C LEU A 123 -8.88 3.09 2.30
N PRO A 124 -9.04 3.41 1.00
CA PRO A 124 -9.31 4.79 0.58
C PRO A 124 -10.63 5.34 1.16
N GLN A 125 -11.69 4.53 1.16
CA GLN A 125 -13.04 4.96 1.54
C GLN A 125 -13.13 5.31 3.02
N ARG A 126 -12.47 4.53 3.90
CA ARG A 126 -12.37 4.84 5.35
C ARG A 126 -11.72 6.19 5.65
N ARG A 127 -11.00 6.76 4.68
CA ARG A 127 -10.32 8.06 4.79
C ARG A 127 -11.01 9.16 3.98
N GLY A 128 -12.14 8.87 3.34
CA GLY A 128 -12.80 9.81 2.43
C GLY A 128 -11.97 10.16 1.19
N ILE A 129 -11.02 9.30 0.79
CA ILE A 129 -10.15 9.53 -0.36
C ILE A 129 -10.71 8.80 -1.56
N VAL A 130 -11.10 9.53 -2.62
CA VAL A 130 -11.47 8.98 -3.94
C VAL A 130 -10.21 8.57 -4.71
N PRO A 131 -10.03 7.29 -5.06
CA PRO A 131 -8.86 6.87 -5.83
C PRO A 131 -8.83 7.49 -7.23
N ALA A 132 -7.63 7.57 -7.81
CA ALA A 132 -7.45 7.91 -9.22
C ALA A 132 -7.60 6.67 -10.11
N VAL A 133 -6.94 5.57 -9.72
CA VAL A 133 -6.96 4.30 -10.46
C VAL A 133 -7.01 3.14 -9.48
N ILE A 134 -7.88 2.16 -9.72
CA ILE A 134 -7.95 0.92 -8.94
C ILE A 134 -7.41 -0.22 -9.79
N HIS A 135 -6.46 -1.00 -9.27
CA HIS A 135 -5.94 -2.17 -9.98
C HIS A 135 -6.73 -3.44 -9.62
N GLY A 136 -7.53 -3.96 -10.54
CA GLY A 136 -8.50 -5.05 -10.30
C GLY A 136 -7.93 -6.46 -10.13
N ASN A 137 -6.64 -6.62 -9.87
CA ASN A 137 -5.91 -7.89 -9.95
C ASN A 137 -6.14 -8.90 -8.79
N TRP A 138 -7.12 -8.65 -7.92
CA TRP A 138 -7.38 -9.48 -6.75
C TRP A 138 -8.36 -10.64 -7.01
N ILE A 139 -9.32 -10.48 -7.94
CA ILE A 139 -10.23 -11.56 -8.33
C ILE A 139 -9.79 -12.21 -9.64
N ILE A 140 -9.92 -13.53 -9.70
CA ILE A 140 -9.67 -14.34 -10.89
C ILE A 140 -11.01 -14.63 -11.59
N GLY A 141 -11.01 -14.56 -12.93
CA GLY A 141 -12.16 -14.91 -13.77
C GLY A 141 -13.03 -13.70 -14.13
N LEU A 142 -13.51 -13.70 -15.38
CA LEU A 142 -14.31 -12.60 -15.93
C LEU A 142 -15.62 -12.41 -15.15
N ASP A 143 -16.38 -13.47 -14.91
CA ASP A 143 -17.69 -13.40 -14.25
C ASP A 143 -17.61 -12.80 -12.85
N ALA A 144 -16.58 -13.19 -12.09
CA ALA A 144 -16.36 -12.67 -10.74
C ALA A 144 -15.97 -11.18 -10.77
N LYS A 145 -15.18 -10.74 -11.75
CA LYS A 145 -14.86 -9.32 -11.95
C LYS A 145 -16.10 -8.51 -12.33
N VAL A 146 -16.90 -9.00 -13.27
CA VAL A 146 -18.15 -8.35 -13.71
C VAL A 146 -19.12 -8.21 -12.53
N LYS A 147 -19.36 -9.30 -11.77
CA LYS A 147 -20.22 -9.27 -10.59
C LYS A 147 -19.75 -8.25 -9.55
N ARG A 148 -18.43 -8.16 -9.32
CA ARG A 148 -17.86 -7.16 -8.40
C ARG A 148 -18.09 -5.74 -8.90
N PHE A 149 -17.85 -5.47 -10.18
CA PHE A 149 -18.06 -4.13 -10.73
C PHE A 149 -19.53 -3.73 -10.72
N GLN A 150 -20.45 -4.67 -10.96
CA GLN A 150 -21.90 -4.45 -10.79
C GLN A 150 -22.27 -4.11 -9.34
N ALA A 151 -21.74 -4.87 -8.37
CA ALA A 151 -22.04 -4.66 -6.96
C ALA A 151 -21.55 -3.31 -6.42
N TRP A 152 -20.55 -2.70 -7.08
CA TRP A 152 -19.97 -1.42 -6.72
C TRP A 152 -20.42 -0.26 -7.62
N ASP A 153 -21.38 -0.51 -8.51
CA ASP A 153 -21.86 0.44 -9.53
C ASP A 153 -20.73 1.02 -10.41
N LEU A 154 -19.69 0.21 -10.67
CA LEU A 154 -18.54 0.57 -11.51
C LEU A 154 -18.65 0.02 -12.94
N LEU A 155 -19.73 -0.72 -13.26
CA LEU A 155 -19.94 -1.29 -14.58
C LEU A 155 -20.69 -0.30 -15.48
N ALA A 156 -19.94 0.45 -16.29
CA ALA A 156 -20.49 1.46 -17.20
C ALA A 156 -21.02 0.91 -18.53
N SER A 157 -20.87 -0.37 -18.87
CA SER A 157 -21.34 -0.88 -20.18
C SER A 157 -21.59 -2.38 -20.21
N THR A 158 -22.65 -2.77 -20.93
CA THR A 158 -22.84 -4.11 -21.50
C THR A 158 -22.93 -3.98 -23.03
N ASN A 159 -22.91 -5.10 -23.76
CA ASN A 159 -22.67 -5.20 -25.21
C ASN A 159 -23.37 -4.17 -26.13
N ASN A 160 -24.43 -3.47 -25.72
CA ASN A 160 -25.17 -2.52 -26.55
C ASN A 160 -25.39 -1.11 -25.94
N SER A 161 -24.84 -0.75 -24.77
CA SER A 161 -24.98 0.63 -24.26
C SER A 161 -23.99 0.98 -23.16
N CYS A 162 -23.29 2.11 -23.30
CA CYS A 162 -22.61 2.76 -22.19
C CYS A 162 -23.64 3.48 -21.32
N LYS A 163 -23.75 3.11 -20.05
CA LYS A 163 -24.47 3.86 -19.02
C LYS A 163 -23.47 4.77 -18.31
N LEU A 164 -23.83 6.05 -18.17
CA LEU A 164 -23.17 6.91 -17.21
C LEU A 164 -23.39 6.30 -15.83
N VAL A 165 -22.32 6.21 -15.05
CA VAL A 165 -22.41 5.90 -13.61
C VAL A 165 -22.94 7.19 -12.96
N GLU A 166 -24.27 7.31 -12.89
CA GLU A 166 -24.97 8.51 -12.42
C GLU A 166 -24.80 8.74 -10.92
N ASN A 167 -24.74 7.65 -10.16
CA ASN A 167 -24.38 7.67 -8.76
C ASN A 167 -22.86 7.52 -8.73
N GLY A 168 -22.13 8.62 -8.52
CA GLY A 168 -20.70 8.53 -8.22
C GLY A 168 -20.46 7.43 -7.19
N ILE A 169 -19.30 6.75 -7.27
CA ILE A 169 -18.93 5.62 -6.39
C ILE A 169 -19.52 5.86 -5.02
N PRO A 170 -20.35 4.95 -4.46
CA PRO A 170 -20.93 5.14 -3.15
C PRO A 170 -19.78 5.21 -2.15
N TYR A 171 -19.24 6.41 -1.98
CA TYR A 171 -18.70 6.84 -0.73
C TYR A 171 -19.92 6.74 0.15
N HIS A 172 -19.97 5.67 0.94
CA HIS A 172 -20.52 5.84 2.26
C HIS A 172 -19.82 7.10 2.75
N GLU A 173 -20.55 8.22 2.75
CA GLU A 173 -20.29 9.34 3.64
C GLU A 173 -20.26 8.65 5.00
N HIS A 174 -19.07 8.14 5.36
CA HIS A 174 -18.88 7.51 6.64
C HIS A 174 -18.98 8.68 7.58
N SER A 175 -20.23 8.80 8.05
CA SER A 175 -20.77 9.61 9.14
C SER A 175 -20.03 10.93 9.33
N GLN A 176 -20.78 12.03 9.16
CA GLN A 176 -20.61 13.22 10.00
C GLN A 176 -19.65 12.94 11.14
N LYS A 177 -18.44 13.50 11.09
CA LYS A 177 -17.37 13.32 12.09
C LYS A 177 -17.99 13.35 13.49
N THR A 178 -18.41 12.21 14.01
CA THR A 178 -18.62 12.06 15.43
C THR A 178 -17.20 11.98 15.91
N SER A 179 -16.66 13.09 16.41
CA SER A 179 -15.32 13.14 16.97
C SER A 179 -15.34 12.25 18.22
N ILE A 180 -15.22 10.94 18.03
CA ILE A 180 -15.11 9.99 19.11
C ILE A 180 -13.68 10.17 19.62
N GLN A 181 -13.54 10.78 20.78
CA GLN A 181 -12.24 10.90 21.42
C GLN A 181 -11.82 9.52 21.93
N LEU A 182 -10.97 8.82 21.16
CA LEU A 182 -10.42 7.55 21.58
C LEU A 182 -9.34 7.79 22.65
N ARG A 183 -9.47 7.09 23.77
CA ARG A 183 -8.46 7.03 24.83
C ARG A 183 -8.09 5.58 25.09
N ILE A 184 -6.80 5.26 24.96
CA ILE A 184 -6.25 3.95 25.29
C ILE A 184 -5.62 4.05 26.67
N ARG A 185 -6.03 3.18 27.59
CA ARG A 185 -5.41 3.03 28.89
C ARG A 185 -4.70 1.68 28.98
N VAL A 186 -3.37 1.73 29.10
CA VAL A 186 -2.52 0.55 29.25
C VAL A 186 -2.30 0.30 30.74
N LEU A 187 -2.73 -0.86 31.21
CA LEU A 187 -2.41 -1.35 32.54
C LEU A 187 -1.33 -2.43 32.38
N THR A 188 -0.15 -2.24 32.97
CA THR A 188 0.95 -3.19 32.82
C THR A 188 1.77 -3.34 34.09
N TYR A 189 2.37 -4.50 34.28
CA TYR A 189 3.32 -4.77 35.35
C TYR A 189 4.74 -4.33 34.94
N ASN A 190 5.75 -4.70 35.73
CA ASN A 190 7.18 -4.46 35.48
C ASN A 190 7.78 -5.27 34.29
N ARG A 191 7.05 -5.39 33.17
CA ARG A 191 7.48 -6.13 31.96
C ARG A 191 7.86 -5.18 30.83
N LEU A 192 9.07 -4.62 30.90
CA LEU A 192 9.58 -3.63 29.94
C LEU A 192 9.44 -4.08 28.47
N GLN A 193 9.87 -5.30 28.14
CA GLN A 193 9.83 -5.81 26.76
C GLN A 193 8.40 -5.94 26.20
N SER A 194 7.42 -6.25 27.06
CA SER A 194 6.02 -6.32 26.63
C SER A 194 5.44 -4.93 26.40
N LEU A 195 5.77 -3.97 27.27
CA LEU A 195 5.38 -2.58 27.08
C LEU A 195 5.99 -1.98 25.82
N GLU A 196 7.27 -2.23 25.56
CA GLU A 196 7.96 -1.76 24.36
C GLU A 196 7.30 -2.28 23.08
N ARG A 197 7.03 -3.59 22.98
CA ARG A 197 6.32 -4.17 21.82
C ARG A 197 4.92 -3.59 21.65
N LEU A 198 4.19 -3.34 22.74
CA LEU A 198 2.88 -2.71 22.68
C LEU A 198 2.97 -1.28 22.15
N LEU A 199 3.91 -0.48 22.66
CA LEU A 199 4.10 0.90 22.22
C LEU A 199 4.53 0.97 20.75
N GLN A 200 5.39 0.06 20.29
CA GLN A 200 5.72 -0.08 18.86
C GLN A 200 4.47 -0.41 18.03
N SER A 201 3.64 -1.36 18.50
CA SER A 201 2.38 -1.70 17.83
C SER A 201 1.44 -0.50 17.73
N LEU A 202 1.22 0.21 18.84
CA LEU A 202 0.39 1.42 18.88
C LEU A 202 0.95 2.53 17.97
N GLN A 203 2.27 2.73 17.96
CA GLN A 203 2.93 3.73 17.11
C GLN A 203 2.74 3.43 15.61
N THR A 204 2.68 2.16 15.23
CA THR A 204 2.47 1.72 13.84
C THR A 204 0.99 1.55 13.46
N THR A 205 0.07 1.69 14.41
CA THR A 205 -1.36 1.51 14.18
C THR A 205 -1.91 2.68 13.35
N ASP A 206 -2.72 2.37 12.34
CA ASP A 206 -3.40 3.37 11.53
C ASP A 206 -4.64 3.92 12.23
N TYR A 207 -4.53 5.12 12.79
CA TYR A 207 -5.64 5.83 13.42
C TYR A 207 -6.45 6.68 12.43
N LEU A 208 -6.29 6.49 11.12
CA LEU A 208 -7.04 7.21 10.08
C LEU A 208 -6.95 8.75 10.17
N GLY A 209 -5.84 9.25 10.73
CA GLY A 209 -5.62 10.68 10.96
C GLY A 209 -6.11 11.21 12.30
N ASP A 210 -6.74 10.38 13.14
CA ASP A 210 -7.14 10.77 14.49
C ASP A 210 -5.97 10.75 15.47
N SER A 211 -6.09 11.57 16.52
CA SER A 211 -5.20 11.56 17.67
C SER A 211 -5.81 10.74 18.81
N VAL A 212 -5.03 9.82 19.38
CA VAL A 212 -5.46 8.98 20.50
C VAL A 212 -4.74 9.40 21.77
N ALA A 213 -5.50 9.65 22.84
CA ALA A 213 -4.92 9.86 24.16
C ALA A 213 -4.43 8.52 24.72
N LEU A 214 -3.16 8.44 25.13
CA LEU A 214 -2.56 7.24 25.70
C LEU A 214 -2.24 7.46 27.18
N ASP A 215 -2.98 6.78 28.05
CA ASP A 215 -2.68 6.68 29.49
C ASP A 215 -1.91 5.38 29.75
N ILE A 216 -0.81 5.44 30.48
CA ILE A 216 -0.06 4.24 30.88
C ILE A 216 0.00 4.21 32.40
N SER A 217 -0.63 3.21 32.99
CA SER A 217 -0.52 2.90 34.42
C SER A 217 0.35 1.67 34.59
N ILE A 218 1.40 1.80 35.37
CA ILE A 218 2.30 0.70 35.68
C ILE A 218 2.19 0.38 37.16
N ASP A 219 1.95 -0.88 37.49
CA ASP A 219 1.86 -1.33 38.88
C ASP A 219 3.22 -1.23 39.56
N ARG A 220 3.28 -0.42 40.62
CA ARG A 220 4.49 -0.27 41.42
C ARG A 220 4.90 -1.63 42.01
N PRO A 221 6.20 -1.93 42.09
CA PRO A 221 6.66 -3.14 42.77
C PRO A 221 6.15 -3.13 44.22
N SER A 222 5.74 -4.29 44.72
CA SER A 222 5.36 -4.49 46.13
C SER A 222 6.47 -3.96 47.06
N PRO A 223 6.16 -3.46 48.27
CA PRO A 223 7.19 -3.14 49.27
C PRO A 223 8.18 -4.29 49.49
N GLN A 224 7.70 -5.53 49.37
CA GLN A 224 8.44 -6.78 49.52
C GLN A 224 9.19 -7.22 48.25
N ALA A 225 9.13 -6.45 47.16
CA ALA A 225 9.79 -6.78 45.91
C ALA A 225 11.31 -6.86 46.07
N THR A 226 11.91 -7.78 45.33
CA THR A 226 13.36 -8.00 45.28
C THR A 226 14.09 -6.79 44.72
N LYS A 227 15.41 -6.71 44.95
CA LYS A 227 16.24 -5.62 44.41
C LYS A 227 16.22 -5.61 42.89
N GLU A 228 16.17 -6.79 42.28
CA GLU A 228 16.13 -7.02 40.85
C GLU A 228 14.81 -6.50 40.25
N GLU A 229 13.67 -6.75 40.91
CA GLU A 229 12.37 -6.24 40.50
C GLU A 229 12.28 -4.71 40.60
N LYS A 230 12.85 -4.12 41.66
CA LYS A 230 12.94 -2.66 41.83
C LYS A 230 13.82 -2.02 40.75
N LYS A 231 14.97 -2.64 40.43
CA LYS A 231 15.85 -2.20 39.33
C LYS A 231 15.19 -2.33 37.96
N ALA A 232 14.41 -3.39 37.72
CA ALA A 232 13.65 -3.55 36.49
C ALA A 232 12.56 -2.46 36.36
N TRP A 233 11.89 -2.12 37.47
CA TRP A 233 10.93 -1.03 37.53
C TRP A 233 11.56 0.33 37.18
N GLU A 234 12.72 0.66 37.77
CA GLU A 234 13.43 1.92 37.49
C GLU A 234 13.76 2.07 36.00
N LYS A 235 14.13 0.98 35.32
CA LYS A 235 14.36 0.99 33.86
C LYS A 235 13.09 1.33 33.09
N VAL A 236 11.93 0.83 33.51
CA VAL A 236 10.64 1.15 32.87
C VAL A 236 10.29 2.63 33.04
N VAL A 237 10.46 3.17 34.26
CA VAL A 237 10.22 4.60 34.54
C VAL A 237 11.15 5.48 33.73
N ALA A 238 12.44 5.14 33.66
CA ALA A 238 13.41 5.87 32.84
C ALA A 238 13.05 5.83 31.34
N TYR A 239 12.66 4.67 30.83
CA TYR A 239 12.23 4.50 29.44
C TYR A 239 11.06 5.44 29.07
N LEU A 240 10.05 5.53 29.94
CA LEU A 240 8.91 6.43 29.73
C LEU A 240 9.25 7.92 29.92
N GLY A 241 10.14 8.23 30.88
CA GLY A 241 10.56 9.60 31.19
C GLY A 241 11.40 10.27 30.09
N HIS A 242 12.20 9.50 29.35
CA HIS A 242 12.97 10.03 28.22
C HIS A 242 12.11 10.34 26.98
N GLY A 243 10.93 9.72 26.87
CA GLY A 243 10.05 9.88 25.71
C GLY A 243 9.05 11.04 25.79
N ASN A 244 8.90 11.72 26.94
CA ASN A 244 7.77 12.63 27.13
C ASN A 244 8.08 13.85 28.00
N ARG A 245 8.47 14.98 27.39
CA ARG A 245 8.55 16.29 28.07
C ARG A 245 7.19 16.96 28.29
N ASN A 246 6.08 16.37 27.82
CA ASN A 246 4.75 16.97 27.90
C ASN A 246 3.72 16.21 28.77
N ALA A 247 4.06 15.06 29.35
CA ALA A 247 3.18 14.36 30.28
C ALA A 247 3.47 14.79 31.74
N SER A 248 3.09 16.02 32.10
CA SER A 248 3.15 16.47 33.48
C SER A 248 1.80 16.28 34.18
N LYS A 249 1.88 15.72 35.40
CA LYS A 249 0.82 15.47 36.40
C LYS A 249 0.11 14.12 36.31
N PHE A 250 0.70 13.13 36.99
CA PHE A 250 -0.04 12.03 37.61
C PHE A 250 0.02 12.23 39.13
N ARG A 251 -1.15 12.44 39.75
CA ARG A 251 -1.38 12.23 41.18
C ARG A 251 -2.11 10.90 41.32
#